data_AF-A0A251YVY2-F1
#
_entry.id   AF-A0A251YVY2-F1
#
_cell.length_a   1.000
_cell.length_b   1.000
_cell.length_c   1.000
_cell.angle_alpha   90.00
_cell.angle_beta   90.00
_cell.angle_gamma   90.00
#
_symmetry.space_group_name_H-M   'P 1'
#
loop_
_entity.id
_entity.type
_entity.pdbx_description
1 polymer ?
#
loop_
_entity_poly.entity_id
_entity_poly.type
_entity_poly.pdbx_seq_one_letter_code
_entity_poly.pdbx_strand_id
1 'polypeptide(L)'
;MAITNLPYDDDRILDAVAEAHVISRETRDVRVDFTGTGVGPEDTATVTATLTWTVPAADAVAILETARVREGDDHGAETGPVAVPSECDEAS
;
A
#
# COMPACT_ATOMS: atom_id res chain seq x y z
N MET A 1 12.90 18.31 -19.03
CA MET A 1 12.95 17.48 -17.81
C MET A 1 12.12 16.25 -18.08
N ALA A 2 12.73 15.07 -18.15
CA ALA A 2 11.98 13.82 -18.22
C ALA A 2 11.70 13.39 -16.78
N ILE A 3 10.42 13.25 -16.42
CA ILE A 3 10.02 12.51 -15.22
C ILE A 3 10.26 11.05 -15.59
N THR A 4 11.48 10.57 -15.31
CA THR A 4 11.89 9.21 -15.65
C THR A 4 10.99 8.23 -14.91
N ASN A 5 10.57 7.22 -15.66
CA ASN A 5 9.73 6.08 -15.31
C ASN A 5 10.41 5.17 -14.26
N LEU A 6 10.81 5.72 -13.11
CA LEU A 6 11.22 4.91 -11.96
C LEU A 6 9.98 4.26 -11.34
N PRO A 7 10.08 3.01 -10.85
CA PRO A 7 9.01 2.43 -10.05
C PRO A 7 8.83 3.28 -8.79
N TYR A 8 7.63 3.81 -8.60
CA TYR A 8 7.21 4.38 -7.33
C TYR A 8 6.38 3.34 -6.58
N ASP A 9 6.49 3.37 -5.26
CA ASP A 9 5.65 2.57 -4.38
C ASP A 9 4.32 3.32 -4.16
N ASP A 10 3.22 2.75 -4.66
CA ASP A 10 1.90 3.38 -4.61
C ASP A 10 1.41 3.59 -3.17
N ASP A 11 1.70 2.65 -2.25
CA ASP A 11 1.31 2.76 -0.84
C ASP A 11 2.08 3.91 -0.18
N ARG A 12 3.37 4.06 -0.49
CA ARG A 12 4.18 5.21 -0.03
C ARG A 12 3.71 6.54 -0.58
N ILE A 13 3.23 6.58 -1.83
CA ILE A 13 2.62 7.79 -2.39
C ILE A 13 1.37 8.14 -1.58
N LEU A 14 0.50 7.17 -1.31
CA LEU A 14 -0.75 7.40 -0.59
C LEU A 14 -0.53 7.87 0.85
N ASP A 15 0.40 7.25 1.58
CA ASP A 15 0.79 7.68 2.92
C ASP A 15 1.36 9.10 2.92
N ALA A 16 2.30 9.40 2.02
CA ALA A 16 2.92 10.72 1.94
C ALA A 16 1.91 11.81 1.54
N VAL A 17 0.96 11.49 0.66
CA VAL A 17 -0.15 12.40 0.32
C VAL A 17 -1.09 12.65 1.51
N ALA A 18 -1.30 11.65 2.36
CA ALA A 18 -2.17 11.78 3.54
C ALA A 18 -1.57 12.74 4.59
N GLU A 19 -0.24 12.82 4.67
CA GLU A 19 0.49 13.71 5.56
C GLU A 19 0.79 15.10 4.95
N ALA A 20 0.70 15.24 3.63
CA ALA A 20 1.02 16.47 2.93
C ALA A 20 -0.01 17.59 3.15
N HIS A 21 0.41 18.82 2.87
CA HIS A 21 -0.49 19.97 2.86
C HIS A 21 -1.38 19.94 1.61
N VAL A 22 -2.59 19.41 1.75
CA VAL A 22 -3.57 19.29 0.66
C VAL A 22 -4.39 20.58 0.51
N ILE A 23 -4.36 21.16 -0.69
CA ILE A 23 -5.20 22.30 -1.07
C ILE A 23 -6.64 21.83 -1.31
N SER A 24 -6.81 20.72 -2.03
CA SER A 24 -8.12 20.12 -2.27
C SER A 24 -8.00 18.61 -2.50
N ARG A 25 -9.06 17.89 -2.12
CA ARG A 25 -9.21 16.46 -2.36
C ARG A 25 -10.52 16.20 -3.08
N GLU A 26 -10.46 15.33 -4.06
CA GLU A 26 -11.63 14.88 -4.81
C GLU A 26 -11.64 13.34 -4.90
N THR A 27 -12.82 12.76 -4.78
CA THR A 27 -13.06 11.33 -4.96
C THR A 27 -14.13 11.14 -6.02
N ARG A 28 -13.83 10.35 -7.05
CA ARG A 28 -14.70 10.09 -8.19
C ARG A 28 -14.68 8.61 -8.56
N ASP A 29 -15.63 8.22 -9.41
CA ASP A 29 -15.71 6.88 -9.99
C ASP A 29 -15.75 5.75 -8.95
N VAL A 30 -16.37 6.01 -7.80
CA VAL A 30 -16.48 5.01 -6.71
C VAL A 30 -17.36 3.85 -7.16
N ARG A 31 -16.82 2.64 -7.11
CA ARG A 31 -17.51 1.38 -7.38
C ARG A 31 -17.27 0.39 -6.24
N VAL A 32 -18.32 -0.33 -5.88
CA VAL A 32 -18.25 -1.43 -4.92
C VAL A 32 -18.75 -2.68 -5.64
N ASP A 33 -17.88 -3.68 -5.73
CA ASP A 33 -18.15 -4.95 -6.38
C ASP A 33 -18.09 -6.06 -5.34
N PHE A 34 -19.24 -6.65 -5.00
CA PHE A 34 -19.31 -7.79 -4.10
C PHE A 34 -18.90 -9.06 -4.87
N THR A 35 -17.98 -9.85 -4.31
CA THR A 35 -17.52 -11.09 -4.96
C THR A 35 -18.53 -12.25 -4.78
N GLY A 36 -19.58 -12.04 -3.99
CA GLY A 36 -20.65 -12.99 -3.72
C GLY A 36 -21.98 -12.29 -3.45
N THR A 37 -22.95 -13.04 -2.92
CA THR A 37 -24.31 -12.52 -2.62
C THR A 37 -24.50 -12.14 -1.16
N GLY A 38 -23.50 -12.41 -0.30
CA GLY A 38 -23.53 -12.09 1.12
C GLY A 38 -22.99 -10.68 1.39
N VAL A 39 -23.40 -10.13 2.53
CA VAL A 39 -22.94 -8.83 3.07
C VAL A 39 -22.51 -8.97 4.54
N GLY A 40 -22.22 -10.22 4.96
CA GLY A 40 -21.75 -10.56 6.29
C GLY A 40 -20.28 -10.21 6.48
N PRO A 41 -19.78 -10.26 7.73
CA PRO A 41 -18.38 -9.96 8.04
C PRO A 41 -17.39 -10.96 7.42
N GLU A 42 -17.84 -12.15 7.05
CA GLU A 42 -17.02 -13.12 6.32
C GLU A 42 -17.00 -12.92 4.79
N ASP A 43 -17.86 -12.05 4.26
CA ASP A 43 -17.95 -11.79 2.81
C ASP A 43 -16.93 -10.74 2.36
N THR A 44 -16.52 -10.83 1.10
CA THR A 44 -15.56 -9.90 0.48
C THR A 44 -16.23 -8.99 -0.54
N ALA A 45 -15.83 -7.72 -0.52
CA ALA A 45 -16.17 -6.75 -1.56
C ALA A 45 -14.92 -5.98 -1.97
N THR A 46 -14.77 -5.76 -3.27
CA THR A 46 -13.74 -4.92 -3.84
C THR A 46 -14.29 -3.50 -3.95
N VAL A 47 -13.58 -2.53 -3.38
CA VAL A 47 -13.91 -1.11 -3.52
C VAL A 47 -12.86 -0.46 -4.42
N THR A 48 -13.31 0.12 -5.53
CA THR A 48 -12.48 0.87 -6.47
C THR A 48 -12.88 2.34 -6.42
N ALA A 49 -11.92 3.25 -6.33
CA ALA A 49 -12.17 4.69 -6.38
C ALA A 49 -10.99 5.42 -7.01
N THR A 50 -11.28 6.50 -7.73
CA THR A 50 -10.27 7.46 -8.20
C THR A 50 -10.15 8.57 -7.18
N LEU A 51 -8.95 8.75 -6.63
CA LEU A 51 -8.65 9.85 -5.71
C LEU A 51 -7.70 10.84 -6.37
N THR A 52 -8.04 12.12 -6.28
CA THR A 52 -7.24 13.23 -6.80
C THR A 52 -6.92 14.19 -5.68
N TRP A 53 -5.63 14.49 -5.50
CA TRP A 53 -5.17 15.50 -4.54
C TRP A 53 -4.49 16.64 -5.28
N THR A 54 -4.85 17.86 -4.90
CA THR A 54 -4.13 19.07 -5.31
C THR A 54 -3.25 19.49 -4.15
N VAL A 55 -1.93 19.47 -4.35
CA VAL A 55 -0.92 19.86 -3.35
C VAL A 55 -0.01 20.95 -3.94
N PRO A 56 0.67 21.75 -3.10
CA PRO A 56 1.74 22.62 -3.54
C PRO A 56 2.83 21.83 -4.27
N ALA A 57 3.48 22.45 -5.27
CA ALA A 57 4.51 21.79 -6.07
C ALA A 57 5.71 21.31 -5.23
N ALA A 58 6.05 22.03 -4.15
CA ALA A 58 7.11 21.62 -3.22
C ALA A 58 6.76 20.30 -2.52
N ASP A 59 5.52 20.14 -2.09
CA ASP A 59 5.03 18.92 -1.44
C ASP A 59 4.93 17.77 -2.44
N ALA A 60 4.50 18.04 -3.68
CA ALA A 60 4.49 17.02 -4.74
C ALA A 60 5.90 16.43 -4.99
N VAL A 61 6.94 17.27 -4.97
CA VAL A 61 8.33 16.79 -5.08
C VAL A 61 8.72 15.98 -3.85
N ALA A 62 8.40 16.44 -2.64
CA ALA A 62 8.70 15.71 -1.41
C ALA A 62 8.01 14.33 -1.34
N ILE A 63 6.76 14.24 -1.80
CA ILE A 63 6.00 12.98 -1.93
C ILE A 63 6.74 12.03 -2.88
N LEU A 64 7.12 12.50 -4.06
CA LEU A 64 7.84 11.68 -5.04
C LEU A 64 9.19 11.21 -4.51
N GLU A 65 9.97 12.07 -3.86
CA GLU A 65 11.25 11.67 -3.25
C GLU A 65 11.10 10.61 -2.16
N THR A 66 9.99 10.65 -1.41
CA THR A 66 9.67 9.65 -0.37
C THR A 66 9.24 8.32 -0.95
N ALA A 67 8.49 8.34 -2.06
CA ALA A 67 7.97 7.14 -2.71
C ALA A 67 8.93 6.47 -3.70
N ARG A 68 10.11 7.05 -3.96
CA ARG A 68 11.12 6.43 -4.82
C ARG A 68 11.58 5.11 -4.19
N VAL A 69 11.32 3.99 -4.89
CA VAL A 69 11.93 2.71 -4.55
C VAL A 69 13.43 2.83 -4.81
N ARG A 70 14.23 2.77 -3.75
CA ARG A 70 15.68 2.64 -3.89
C ARG A 70 15.95 1.19 -4.31
N GLU A 71 16.71 0.98 -5.39
CA GLU A 71 17.22 -0.34 -5.74
C GLU A 71 17.99 -0.90 -4.53
N GLY A 72 17.36 -1.81 -3.78
CA GLY A 72 17.87 -2.36 -2.52
C GLY A 72 16.92 -2.32 -1.33
N ASP A 73 15.71 -1.75 -1.43
CA ASP A 73 14.65 -1.96 -0.42
C ASP A 73 14.04 -3.36 -0.62
N ASP A 74 14.83 -4.35 -0.23
CA ASP A 74 14.41 -5.73 -0.05
C ASP A 74 13.43 -5.74 1.14
N HIS A 75 12.15 -5.44 0.91
CA HIS A 75 11.07 -5.81 1.83
C HIS A 75 10.76 -7.31 1.67
N GLY A 76 11.81 -8.11 1.71
CA GLY A 76 11.85 -9.56 1.62
C GLY A 76 12.35 -10.17 2.93
N ALA A 77 11.67 -9.88 4.03
CA ALA A 77 11.78 -10.72 5.23
C ALA A 77 10.38 -11.12 5.71
N GLU A 78 9.64 -11.83 4.85
CA GLU A 78 8.86 -12.95 5.36
C GLU A 78 9.81 -13.84 6.16
N THR A 79 9.82 -13.68 7.49
CA THR A 79 10.36 -14.72 8.35
C THR A 79 9.47 -15.93 8.16
N GLY A 80 9.96 -16.87 7.34
CA GLY A 80 9.36 -18.18 7.13
C GLY A 80 9.08 -18.91 8.44
N PRO A 81 8.30 -20.01 8.38
CA PRO A 81 7.72 -20.64 9.56
C PRO A 81 8.81 -20.98 10.58
N VAL A 82 8.58 -20.56 11.83
CA VAL A 82 9.40 -20.96 12.97
C VAL A 82 9.50 -22.48 12.95
N ALA A 83 10.70 -22.99 12.69
CA ALA A 83 10.99 -24.41 12.81
C ALA A 83 10.62 -24.86 14.23
N VAL A 84 9.62 -25.73 14.34
CA VAL A 84 9.38 -26.50 15.55
C VAL A 84 10.58 -27.42 15.76
N PRO A 85 11.32 -27.35 16.89
CA PRO A 85 12.23 -28.42 17.21
C PRO A 85 11.37 -29.65 17.55
N SER A 86 11.41 -30.64 16.67
CA SER A 86 11.10 -32.02 17.04
C SER A 86 12.17 -32.48 18.02
N GLU A 87 11.90 -32.36 19.32
CA GLU A 87 12.61 -33.16 20.31
C GLU A 87 11.78 -34.40 20.64
N CYS A 88 12.47 -35.52 20.44
CA CYS A 88 12.03 -36.87 20.68
C CYS A 88 12.00 -37.18 22.19
N ASP A 89 11.07 -38.05 22.57
CA ASP A 89 11.26 -39.17 23.51
C ASP A 89 11.77 -38.87 24.94
N GLU A 90 10.88 -39.01 25.93
CA GLU A 90 11.20 -39.90 27.06
C GLU A 90 9.92 -40.48 27.65
N ALA A 91 9.81 -41.81 27.57
CA ALA A 91 8.86 -42.61 28.29
C ALA A 91 9.38 -42.93 29.70
N SER A 92 8.60 -42.63 30.75
CA SER A 92 8.42 -43.47 31.95
C SER A 92 7.43 -42.87 32.95
#